data_AF-A0A954NT27-F1
#
_entry.id   AF-A0A954NT27-F1
#
_cell.length_a   1.000
_cell.length_b   1.000
_cell.length_c   1.000
_cell.angle_alpha   90.00
_cell.angle_beta   90.00
_cell.angle_gamma   90.00
#
_symmetry.space_group_name_H-M   'P 1'
#
loop_
_entity.id
_entity.type
_entity.pdbx_description
1 polymer ?
#
loop_
_entity_poly.entity_id
_entity_poly.type
_entity_poly.pdbx_seq_one_letter_code
_entity_poly.pdbx_strand_id
1 'polypeptide(L)'
;MSAEKSSSWFRLSKLEVAVVIGVNLVLIAILLPAVQHARDAARRVEARNNLKQIGLALYNYHDLHKTFPPGCTTGPDDEPLQGWMLMTSLWFCSNAFSDYFVEERSWEAPVNRFMATTPWPANMWQNPGESEVFTEDGYSLTHVMGNPLVFHRNSYVTLDDFEQGTSNVWGAGEISGGFRPYVYPYNWRTWTGMLNSGEDSFGRHTGDGAFFLMMDGSVRFIANAKSGELHKVWSGGLPSPAPDDVAQPKREFQVSHRQSYFSRERLQSPTPPHDCGFWFTLMRSPVDSGDVAMVDGDWKCDSWQPITGEDLKNLQQQCTDVRTFVLPIGVDPSMGHMLAELPRLETLWVASIESVHEFVNDFKNTSTLSELLINRIDADDLRHLRRGLPLVNVTDRRWPARQFSHPPQHPSNP
;
A
#
# COMPACT_ATOMS: atom_id res chain seq x y z
N MET A 1 -3.80 45.41 -49.76
CA MET A 1 -3.72 44.82 -48.41
C MET A 1 -4.54 43.54 -48.44
N SER A 2 -3.95 42.37 -48.63
CA SER A 2 -3.25 41.61 -47.58
C SER A 2 -2.09 40.81 -48.18
N ALA A 3 -0.99 40.78 -47.46
CA ALA A 3 0.27 40.17 -47.86
C ALA A 3 0.19 38.64 -47.73
N GLU A 4 0.36 37.91 -48.83
CA GLU A 4 0.69 36.49 -48.76
C GLU A 4 2.19 36.39 -48.47
N LYS A 5 2.54 36.44 -47.18
CA LYS A 5 3.87 36.06 -46.68
C LYS A 5 4.07 34.57 -46.97
N SER A 6 4.44 34.23 -48.21
CA SER A 6 4.98 32.92 -48.55
C SER A 6 6.25 32.74 -47.75
N SER A 7 6.15 31.89 -46.74
CA SER A 7 7.09 31.75 -45.64
C SER A 7 8.44 31.25 -46.18
N SER A 8 9.45 32.13 -46.24
CA SER A 8 10.76 31.89 -46.89
C SER A 8 11.70 30.93 -46.14
N TRP A 9 11.18 30.11 -45.21
CA TRP A 9 11.97 29.18 -44.41
C TRP A 9 12.30 27.87 -45.14
N PHE A 10 11.65 27.59 -46.28
CA PHE A 10 11.89 26.41 -47.12
C PHE A 10 12.65 26.73 -48.43
N ARG A 11 13.78 27.42 -48.36
CA ARG A 11 14.72 27.57 -49.50
C ARG A 11 16.01 26.75 -49.31
N LEU A 12 15.91 25.57 -48.70
CA LEU A 12 17.01 24.61 -48.62
C LEU A 12 16.95 23.66 -49.82
N SER A 13 18.11 23.32 -50.40
CA SER A 13 18.16 22.35 -51.49
C SER A 13 17.71 20.97 -50.99
N LYS A 14 17.10 20.15 -51.86
CA LYS A 14 16.68 18.78 -51.50
C LYS A 14 17.83 17.95 -50.89
N LEU A 15 19.07 18.23 -51.31
CA LEU A 15 20.27 17.61 -50.79
C LEU A 15 20.60 18.08 -49.37
N GLU A 16 20.50 19.39 -49.09
CA GLU A 16 20.77 19.95 -47.76
C GLU A 16 19.82 19.36 -46.70
N VAL A 17 18.52 19.27 -47.04
CA VAL A 17 17.53 18.63 -46.17
C VAL A 17 17.85 17.16 -45.96
N ALA A 18 18.26 16.43 -47.00
CA ALA A 18 18.63 15.02 -46.90
C ALA A 18 19.86 14.78 -46.01
N VAL A 19 20.88 15.63 -46.09
CA VAL A 19 22.08 15.54 -45.23
C VAL A 19 21.73 15.79 -43.77
N VAL A 20 20.93 16.82 -43.48
CA VAL A 20 20.49 17.12 -42.11
C VAL A 20 19.71 15.94 -41.54
N ILE A 21 18.78 15.34 -42.30
CA ILE A 21 18.05 14.15 -41.85
C ILE A 21 19.00 12.97 -41.64
N GLY A 22 19.93 12.72 -42.57
CA GLY A 22 20.91 11.63 -42.45
C GLY A 22 21.77 11.73 -41.18
N VAL A 23 22.26 12.93 -40.86
CA VAL A 23 23.02 13.17 -39.62
C VAL A 23 22.14 12.96 -38.38
N ASN A 24 20.90 13.48 -38.38
CA ASN A 24 19.98 13.27 -37.26
C ASN A 24 19.66 11.79 -37.03
N LEU A 25 19.48 11.00 -38.10
CA LEU A 25 19.22 9.56 -37.98
C LEU A 25 20.41 8.80 -37.40
N VAL A 26 21.64 9.15 -37.80
CA VAL A 26 22.86 8.54 -37.23
C VAL A 26 23.00 8.91 -35.75
N LEU A 27 22.76 10.16 -35.39
CA LEU A 27 22.79 10.61 -33.98
C LEU A 27 21.77 9.85 -33.14
N ILE A 28 20.52 9.74 -33.60
CA ILE A 28 19.46 8.99 -32.89
C ILE A 28 19.83 7.50 -32.77
N ALA A 29 20.39 6.91 -33.83
CA ALA A 29 20.80 5.50 -33.81
C ALA A 29 21.87 5.19 -32.76
N ILE A 30 22.78 6.13 -32.49
CA ILE A 30 23.80 5.98 -31.44
C ILE A 30 23.22 6.30 -30.05
N LEU A 31 22.28 7.24 -29.94
CA LEU A 31 21.69 7.65 -28.66
C LEU A 31 20.70 6.61 -28.11
N LEU A 32 19.93 5.92 -28.94
CA LEU A 32 18.86 5.02 -28.49
C LEU A 32 19.37 3.85 -27.61
N PRO A 33 20.43 3.11 -27.98
CA PRO A 33 21.00 2.06 -27.13
C PRO A 33 21.55 2.62 -25.81
N ALA A 34 22.18 3.80 -25.85
CA ALA A 34 22.73 4.44 -24.66
C ALA A 34 21.62 4.81 -23.66
N VAL A 35 20.49 5.34 -24.14
CA VAL A 35 19.32 5.66 -23.30
C VAL A 35 18.71 4.39 -22.69
N GLN A 36 18.68 3.27 -23.43
CA GLN A 36 18.20 1.99 -22.90
C GLN A 36 19.12 1.46 -21.79
N HIS A 37 20.44 1.43 -22.01
CA HIS A 37 21.39 1.02 -20.97
C HIS A 37 21.31 1.89 -19.71
N ALA A 38 21.12 3.20 -19.87
CA ALA A 38 20.93 4.12 -18.74
C ALA A 38 19.64 3.82 -17.97
N ARG A 39 18.53 3.54 -18.66
CA ARG A 39 17.26 3.15 -18.04
C ARG A 39 17.37 1.84 -17.27
N ASP A 40 18.02 0.83 -17.83
CA ASP A 40 18.21 -0.46 -17.16
C ASP A 40 19.14 -0.33 -15.94
N ALA A 41 20.17 0.52 -16.03
CA ALA A 41 21.01 0.84 -14.88
C ALA A 41 20.22 1.55 -13.78
N ALA A 42 19.36 2.51 -14.14
CA ALA A 42 18.48 3.19 -13.18
C ALA A 42 17.54 2.21 -12.47
N ARG A 43 16.88 1.31 -13.22
CA ARG A 43 16.02 0.26 -12.67
C ARG A 43 16.75 -0.64 -11.67
N ARG A 44 17.99 -1.06 -11.98
CA ARG A 44 18.82 -1.84 -11.04
C ARG A 44 19.17 -1.07 -9.77
N VAL A 45 19.47 0.22 -9.89
CA VAL A 45 19.77 1.08 -8.73
C VAL A 45 18.54 1.24 -7.83
N GLU A 46 17.38 1.44 -8.44
CA GLU A 46 16.10 1.58 -7.75
C GLU A 46 15.66 0.26 -7.11
N ALA A 47 15.75 -0.88 -7.80
CA ALA A 47 15.46 -2.20 -7.22
C ALA A 47 16.32 -2.48 -5.97
N ARG A 48 17.62 -2.18 -6.07
CA ARG A 48 18.55 -2.29 -4.93
C ARG A 48 18.16 -1.34 -3.79
N ASN A 49 17.66 -0.14 -4.11
CA ASN A 49 17.21 0.82 -3.11
C ASN A 49 15.93 0.36 -2.40
N ASN A 50 14.97 -0.21 -3.14
CA ASN A 50 13.75 -0.80 -2.59
C ASN A 50 14.09 -1.90 -1.57
N LEU A 51 14.99 -2.82 -1.91
CA LEU A 51 15.48 -3.84 -0.95
C LEU A 51 16.21 -3.24 0.25
N LYS A 52 16.95 -2.14 0.08
CA LYS A 52 17.56 -1.44 1.23
C LYS A 52 16.52 -0.81 2.15
N GLN A 53 15.44 -0.27 1.60
CA GLN A 53 14.33 0.26 2.39
C GLN A 53 13.62 -0.86 3.15
N ILE A 54 13.43 -2.03 2.52
CA ILE A 54 12.99 -3.28 3.16
C ILE A 54 13.90 -3.65 4.33
N GLY A 55 15.22 -3.65 4.14
CA GLY A 55 16.19 -3.87 5.21
C GLY A 55 16.04 -2.89 6.36
N LEU A 56 15.92 -1.60 6.08
CA LEU A 56 15.74 -0.57 7.10
C LEU A 56 14.46 -0.79 7.91
N ALA A 57 13.34 -1.13 7.25
CA ALA A 57 12.09 -1.43 7.95
C ALA A 57 12.17 -2.67 8.83
N LEU A 58 12.88 -3.72 8.37
CA LEU A 58 13.11 -4.92 9.17
C LEU A 58 13.90 -4.61 10.44
N TYR A 59 14.93 -3.77 10.34
CA TYR A 59 15.70 -3.32 11.50
C TYR A 59 14.89 -2.39 12.42
N ASN A 60 14.08 -1.49 11.88
CA ASN A 60 13.17 -0.66 12.69
C ASN A 60 12.17 -1.53 13.48
N TYR A 61 11.62 -2.55 12.84
CA TYR A 61 10.75 -3.53 13.50
C TYR A 61 11.52 -4.28 14.61
N HIS A 62 12.71 -4.80 14.31
CA HIS A 62 13.54 -5.49 15.29
C HIS A 62 13.94 -4.60 16.46
N ASP A 63 14.24 -3.32 16.23
CA ASP A 63 14.60 -2.37 17.28
C ASP A 63 13.46 -2.18 18.29
N LEU A 64 12.21 -2.16 17.82
CA LEU A 64 11.03 -2.05 18.68
C LEU A 64 10.62 -3.38 19.32
N HIS A 65 10.51 -4.44 18.51
CA HIS A 65 9.91 -5.73 18.92
C HIS A 65 10.95 -6.75 19.43
N LYS A 66 12.25 -6.48 19.26
CA LYS A 66 13.38 -7.35 19.62
C LYS A 66 13.45 -8.68 18.86
N THR A 67 12.61 -8.85 17.85
CA THR A 67 12.60 -9.97 16.91
C THR A 67 12.38 -9.43 15.51
N PHE A 68 12.80 -10.17 14.49
CA PHE A 68 12.30 -9.96 13.14
C PHE A 68 10.81 -10.31 13.08
N PRO A 69 10.05 -9.71 12.14
CA PRO A 69 8.63 -9.97 12.01
C PRO A 69 8.38 -11.46 11.69
N PRO A 70 7.36 -12.09 12.29
CA PRO A 70 6.94 -13.42 11.87
C PRO A 70 6.53 -13.40 10.40
N GLY A 71 6.75 -14.52 9.70
CA GLY A 71 6.30 -14.68 8.31
C GLY A 71 4.80 -14.45 8.17
N CYS A 72 4.02 -15.07 9.07
CA CYS A 72 2.56 -14.98 9.18
C CYS A 72 2.17 -15.10 10.66
N THR A 73 1.27 -14.25 11.15
CA THR A 73 0.59 -14.49 12.44
C THR A 73 -0.77 -15.12 12.25
N THR A 74 -1.20 -15.89 13.24
CA THR A 74 -2.49 -16.58 13.24
C THR A 74 -3.37 -16.14 14.40
N GLY A 75 -4.65 -15.94 14.11
CA GLY A 75 -5.69 -15.65 15.09
C GLY A 75 -6.30 -16.93 15.70
N PRO A 76 -7.45 -16.80 16.37
CA PRO A 76 -8.27 -17.95 16.76
C PRO A 76 -8.57 -18.84 15.55
N ASP A 77 -8.72 -20.15 15.78
CA ASP A 77 -8.99 -21.14 14.73
C ASP A 77 -7.99 -21.16 13.56
N ASP A 78 -6.76 -20.71 13.81
CA ASP A 78 -5.65 -20.74 12.85
C ASP A 78 -5.86 -19.80 11.63
N GLU A 79 -6.75 -18.80 11.78
CA GLU A 79 -7.02 -17.79 10.74
C GLU A 79 -5.76 -16.97 10.44
N PRO A 80 -5.32 -16.84 9.18
CA PRO A 80 -4.14 -16.06 8.84
C PRO A 80 -4.44 -14.56 9.00
N LEU A 81 -3.73 -13.91 9.92
CA LEU A 81 -3.86 -12.48 10.18
C LEU A 81 -3.04 -11.70 9.16
N GLN A 82 -1.74 -11.51 9.41
CA GLN A 82 -0.91 -10.63 8.60
C GLN A 82 0.47 -11.22 8.34
N GLY A 83 1.07 -10.83 7.22
CA GLY A 83 2.41 -11.24 6.81
C GLY A 83 3.50 -10.26 7.20
N TRP A 84 4.74 -10.74 7.19
CA TRP A 84 5.94 -9.93 7.49
C TRP A 84 6.05 -8.65 6.64
N MET A 85 5.59 -8.68 5.38
CA MET A 85 5.59 -7.51 4.50
C MET A 85 4.64 -6.43 5.00
N LEU A 86 3.44 -6.80 5.45
CA LEU A 86 2.47 -5.84 5.96
C LEU A 86 2.94 -5.25 7.30
N MET A 87 3.48 -6.09 8.19
CA MET A 87 4.08 -5.64 9.46
C MET A 87 5.26 -4.68 9.26
N THR A 88 6.11 -4.95 8.26
CA THR A 88 7.26 -4.07 7.95
C THR A 88 6.84 -2.83 7.19
N SER A 89 5.75 -2.88 6.44
CA SER A 89 5.31 -1.75 5.62
C SER A 89 4.98 -0.49 6.41
N LEU A 90 4.58 -0.65 7.67
CA LEU A 90 4.32 0.45 8.61
C LEU A 90 5.59 1.30 8.83
N TRP A 91 6.77 0.69 8.70
CA TRP A 91 8.08 1.31 8.93
C TRP A 91 8.70 1.93 7.68
N PHE A 92 8.16 1.69 6.50
CA PHE A 92 8.61 2.36 5.28
C PHE A 92 8.20 3.82 5.22
N CYS A 93 6.98 4.07 5.65
CA CYS A 93 6.30 5.28 5.25
C CYS A 93 6.12 6.25 6.39
N SER A 94 6.24 5.82 7.67
CA SER A 94 5.84 6.61 8.85
C SER A 94 4.57 7.45 8.56
N ASN A 95 3.63 6.87 7.82
CA ASN A 95 2.51 7.59 7.24
C ASN A 95 1.25 7.36 8.08
N ALA A 96 0.27 8.22 7.83
CA ALA A 96 -1.12 8.10 8.28
C ALA A 96 -1.69 6.68 8.24
N PHE A 97 -1.22 5.91 7.27
CA PHE A 97 -1.79 4.65 6.86
C PHE A 97 -1.53 3.52 7.87
N SER A 98 -0.42 3.59 8.62
CA SER A 98 -0.16 2.62 9.69
C SER A 98 -1.25 2.54 10.77
N ASP A 99 -1.99 3.63 10.97
CA ASP A 99 -3.05 3.71 11.98
C ASP A 99 -4.36 3.07 11.51
N TYR A 100 -4.51 2.92 10.19
CA TYR A 100 -5.69 2.34 9.57
C TYR A 100 -5.64 0.81 9.47
N PHE A 101 -4.56 0.19 9.96
CA PHE A 101 -4.40 -1.25 9.89
C PHE A 101 -4.74 -1.92 11.24
N VAL A 102 -5.67 -2.89 11.27
CA VAL A 102 -6.05 -3.65 12.48
C VAL A 102 -5.33 -4.97 12.51
N GLU A 103 -4.36 -5.11 13.42
CA GLU A 103 -3.48 -6.27 13.48
C GLU A 103 -4.16 -7.55 13.98
N GLU A 104 -5.19 -7.40 14.81
CA GLU A 104 -5.95 -8.51 15.38
C GLU A 104 -6.96 -9.12 14.39
N ARG A 105 -7.00 -8.62 13.16
CA ARG A 105 -7.96 -9.04 12.13
C ARG A 105 -7.23 -9.55 10.91
N SER A 106 -7.89 -10.49 10.21
CA SER A 106 -7.41 -10.99 8.93
C SER A 106 -7.07 -9.88 7.96
N TRP A 107 -6.02 -10.08 7.17
CA TRP A 107 -5.65 -9.21 6.05
C TRP A 107 -6.80 -9.06 5.03
N GLU A 108 -7.74 -10.02 4.98
CA GLU A 108 -8.93 -9.96 4.10
C GLU A 108 -10.12 -9.23 4.72
N ALA A 109 -10.05 -8.88 6.01
CA ALA A 109 -11.12 -8.18 6.69
C ALA A 109 -11.41 -6.85 5.97
N PRO A 110 -12.68 -6.43 5.80
CA PRO A 110 -13.03 -5.18 5.12
C PRO A 110 -12.25 -3.97 5.66
N VAL A 111 -12.05 -3.94 6.98
CA VAL A 111 -11.28 -2.91 7.69
C VAL A 111 -9.82 -2.78 7.23
N ASN A 112 -9.18 -3.86 6.78
CA ASN A 112 -7.78 -3.88 6.35
C ASN A 112 -7.61 -3.70 4.83
N ARG A 113 -8.71 -3.72 4.05
CA ARG A 113 -8.66 -3.63 2.59
C ARG A 113 -8.06 -2.32 2.10
N PHE A 114 -8.37 -1.21 2.75
CA PHE A 114 -7.84 0.11 2.35
C PHE A 114 -6.32 0.14 2.27
N MET A 115 -5.65 -0.43 3.28
CA MET A 115 -4.19 -0.56 3.28
C MET A 115 -3.71 -1.43 2.13
N ALA A 116 -4.36 -2.57 1.96
CA ALA A 116 -3.97 -3.61 1.04
C ALA A 116 -4.09 -3.22 -0.44
N THR A 117 -5.03 -2.33 -0.77
CA THR A 117 -5.24 -1.85 -2.14
C THR A 117 -4.42 -0.60 -2.47
N THR A 118 -3.86 0.08 -1.45
CA THR A 118 -3.14 1.34 -1.64
C THR A 118 -1.81 1.14 -2.41
N PRO A 119 -1.56 1.91 -3.49
CA PRO A 119 -0.33 1.81 -4.29
C PRO A 119 0.98 2.02 -3.48
N TRP A 120 0.90 2.82 -2.42
CA TRP A 120 2.02 3.11 -1.51
C TRP A 120 1.75 2.41 -0.16
N PRO A 121 2.29 1.20 0.11
CA PRO A 121 3.72 0.83 0.01
C PRO A 121 4.04 -0.22 -1.06
N ALA A 122 3.05 -0.62 -1.86
CA ALA A 122 3.19 -1.71 -2.81
C ALA A 122 4.34 -1.52 -3.81
N ASN A 123 4.59 -0.28 -4.24
CA ASN A 123 5.67 0.04 -5.18
C ASN A 123 7.07 -0.31 -4.65
N MET A 124 7.26 -0.38 -3.33
CA MET A 124 8.53 -0.78 -2.71
C MET A 124 8.75 -2.30 -2.79
N TRP A 125 7.67 -3.07 -2.92
CA TRP A 125 7.71 -4.52 -3.08
C TRP A 125 7.85 -4.96 -4.53
N GLN A 126 7.87 -4.01 -5.47
CA GLN A 126 7.90 -4.28 -6.91
C GLN A 126 9.24 -3.89 -7.56
N ASN A 127 9.66 -4.70 -8.53
CA ASN A 127 10.78 -4.41 -9.40
C ASN A 127 10.47 -3.23 -10.35
N PRO A 128 11.35 -2.21 -10.42
CA PRO A 128 11.17 -1.06 -11.29
C PRO A 128 11.14 -1.43 -12.78
N GLY A 129 10.18 -0.84 -13.50
CA GLY A 129 10.02 -1.02 -14.94
C GLY A 129 9.15 -2.20 -15.37
N GLU A 130 8.64 -2.99 -14.41
CA GLU A 130 7.47 -3.84 -14.61
C GLU A 130 6.22 -3.00 -14.38
N SER A 131 5.15 -3.23 -15.14
CA SER A 131 3.88 -2.55 -14.89
C SER A 131 3.33 -3.00 -13.55
N GLU A 132 2.86 -2.08 -12.70
CA GLU A 132 2.14 -2.47 -11.49
C GLU A 132 0.95 -3.34 -11.89
N VAL A 133 0.86 -4.51 -11.26
CA VAL A 133 -0.25 -5.42 -11.49
C VAL A 133 -0.97 -5.63 -10.17
N PHE A 134 -2.29 -5.61 -10.25
CA PHE A 134 -3.19 -5.78 -9.11
C PHE A 134 -3.88 -7.13 -9.24
N THR A 135 -4.51 -7.61 -8.17
CA THR A 135 -5.47 -8.70 -8.30
C THR A 135 -6.82 -8.17 -8.80
N GLU A 136 -7.70 -9.06 -9.23
CA GLU A 136 -9.13 -8.73 -9.42
C GLU A 136 -9.79 -8.23 -8.13
N ASP A 137 -9.24 -8.55 -6.97
CA ASP A 137 -9.67 -8.01 -5.68
C ASP A 137 -8.99 -6.67 -5.32
N GLY A 138 -8.19 -6.10 -6.24
CA GLY A 138 -7.54 -4.79 -6.08
C GLY A 138 -6.29 -4.78 -5.22
N TYR A 139 -5.79 -5.93 -4.79
CA TYR A 139 -4.56 -6.00 -4.00
C TYR A 139 -3.34 -5.86 -4.89
N SER A 140 -2.37 -5.05 -4.48
CA SER A 140 -1.14 -4.90 -5.25
C SER A 140 -0.18 -6.07 -5.04
N LEU A 141 0.51 -6.49 -6.10
CA LEU A 141 1.38 -7.66 -6.07
C LEU A 141 2.81 -7.34 -5.57
N THR A 142 3.52 -8.36 -5.09
CA THR A 142 4.95 -8.29 -4.72
C THR A 142 5.83 -9.04 -5.72
N HIS A 143 7.02 -8.49 -5.98
CA HIS A 143 8.13 -9.09 -6.74
C HIS A 143 9.28 -9.56 -5.83
N VAL A 144 9.05 -9.58 -4.51
CA VAL A 144 10.01 -10.02 -3.49
C VAL A 144 9.40 -11.14 -2.65
N MET A 145 10.21 -12.08 -2.17
CA MET A 145 9.79 -13.10 -1.20
C MET A 145 10.80 -13.22 -0.06
N GLY A 146 10.28 -13.54 1.13
CA GLY A 146 11.08 -13.76 2.33
C GLY A 146 11.74 -15.14 2.38
N ASN A 147 12.83 -15.24 3.14
CA ASN A 147 13.48 -16.48 3.52
C ASN A 147 12.61 -17.22 4.54
N PRO A 148 12.13 -18.45 4.26
CA PRO A 148 11.32 -19.21 5.21
C PRO A 148 12.06 -19.53 6.52
N LEU A 149 13.39 -19.54 6.54
CA LEU A 149 14.14 -19.72 7.79
C LEU A 149 13.99 -18.52 8.73
N VAL A 150 13.74 -17.32 8.19
CA VAL A 150 13.56 -16.07 8.95
C VAL A 150 12.06 -15.77 9.12
N PHE A 151 11.31 -15.90 8.04
CA PHE A 151 9.91 -15.49 7.88
C PHE A 151 9.02 -16.72 7.62
N HIS A 152 8.83 -17.57 8.64
CA HIS A 152 7.83 -18.65 8.61
C HIS A 152 6.66 -18.33 9.54
N ARG A 153 5.65 -19.19 9.52
CA ARG A 153 4.48 -19.06 10.40
C ARG A 153 4.91 -18.92 11.86
N ASN A 154 4.41 -17.87 12.52
CA ASN A 154 4.68 -17.57 13.94
C ASN A 154 6.18 -17.58 14.30
N SER A 155 7.06 -17.15 13.39
CA SER A 155 8.51 -17.12 13.64
C SER A 155 8.92 -16.00 14.61
N TYR A 156 9.93 -16.25 15.43
CA TYR A 156 10.49 -15.29 16.41
C TYR A 156 12.02 -15.24 16.31
N VAL A 157 12.55 -15.00 15.10
CA VAL A 157 14.00 -14.97 14.86
C VAL A 157 14.59 -13.65 15.35
N THR A 158 15.72 -13.70 16.03
CA THR A 158 16.47 -12.56 16.57
C THR A 158 17.84 -12.44 15.91
N LEU A 159 18.55 -11.33 16.16
CA LEU A 159 19.94 -11.19 15.69
C LEU A 159 20.89 -12.24 16.31
N ASP A 160 20.59 -12.73 17.52
CA ASP A 160 21.44 -13.69 18.23
C ASP A 160 21.37 -15.10 17.62
N ASP A 161 20.29 -15.41 16.88
CA ASP A 161 20.10 -16.71 16.23
C ASP A 161 21.01 -16.89 15.00
N PHE A 162 21.63 -15.82 14.48
CA PHE A 162 22.51 -15.89 13.31
C PHE A 162 23.95 -16.31 13.69
N GLU A 163 24.13 -17.56 14.09
CA GLU A 163 25.43 -18.11 14.51
C GLU A 163 26.55 -17.95 13.46
N GLN A 164 26.19 -17.97 12.17
CA GLN A 164 27.13 -17.81 11.04
C GLN A 164 27.33 -16.36 10.60
N GLY A 165 26.78 -15.41 11.34
CA GLY A 165 26.81 -13.98 11.04
C GLY A 165 25.71 -13.54 10.07
N THR A 166 25.19 -12.33 10.32
CA THR A 166 24.10 -11.70 9.56
C THR A 166 24.43 -11.49 8.07
N SER A 167 25.70 -11.40 7.71
CA SER A 167 26.17 -11.22 6.33
C SER A 167 26.07 -12.48 5.46
N ASN A 168 25.80 -13.63 6.06
CA ASN A 168 25.73 -14.94 5.40
C ASN A 168 24.30 -15.48 5.30
N VAL A 169 23.35 -14.82 5.93
CA VAL A 169 21.93 -15.18 5.89
C VAL A 169 21.20 -14.14 5.06
N TRP A 170 20.46 -14.60 4.04
CA TRP A 170 19.59 -13.73 3.26
C TRP A 170 18.23 -13.60 3.95
N GLY A 171 17.64 -12.42 3.87
CA GLY A 171 16.31 -12.12 4.40
C GLY A 171 15.26 -12.18 3.30
N ALA A 172 15.43 -11.42 2.23
CA ALA A 172 14.46 -11.33 1.15
C ALA A 172 15.16 -11.33 -0.21
N GLY A 173 14.47 -11.80 -1.24
CA GLY A 173 15.01 -11.86 -2.60
C GLY A 173 13.96 -11.61 -3.67
N GLU A 174 14.39 -11.11 -4.82
CA GLU A 174 13.52 -10.89 -5.99
C GLU A 174 13.02 -12.23 -6.57
N ILE A 175 11.77 -12.28 -7.02
CA ILE A 175 11.15 -13.47 -7.62
C ILE A 175 10.76 -13.31 -9.08
N SER A 176 10.95 -14.38 -9.86
CA SER A 176 10.78 -14.35 -11.32
C SER A 176 9.33 -14.46 -11.78
N GLY A 177 8.45 -14.95 -10.92
CA GLY A 177 7.03 -15.17 -11.18
C GLY A 177 6.28 -15.70 -9.96
N GLY A 178 5.04 -16.12 -10.16
CA GLY A 178 4.17 -16.56 -9.06
C GLY A 178 3.89 -15.40 -8.10
N PHE A 179 3.67 -14.21 -8.65
CA PHE A 179 3.43 -12.99 -7.90
C PHE A 179 2.11 -13.11 -7.12
N ARG A 180 2.13 -12.62 -5.88
CA ARG A 180 0.98 -12.65 -4.97
C ARG A 180 0.80 -11.27 -4.35
N PRO A 181 -0.35 -10.97 -3.74
CA PRO A 181 -0.53 -9.73 -2.98
C PRO A 181 0.57 -9.54 -1.94
N TYR A 182 1.13 -8.33 -1.81
CA TYR A 182 2.14 -8.08 -0.77
C TYR A 182 1.60 -8.27 0.65
N VAL A 183 0.28 -8.07 0.83
CA VAL A 183 -0.44 -8.31 2.07
C VAL A 183 -0.69 -9.78 2.38
N TYR A 184 -0.49 -10.67 1.41
CA TYR A 184 -0.73 -12.09 1.60
C TYR A 184 0.20 -12.64 2.69
N PRO A 185 -0.31 -13.31 3.74
CA PRO A 185 0.52 -13.69 4.87
C PRO A 185 1.65 -14.66 4.53
N TYR A 186 1.49 -15.47 3.48
CA TYR A 186 2.43 -16.54 3.13
C TYR A 186 3.47 -16.11 2.09
N ASN A 187 4.04 -14.91 2.26
CA ASN A 187 5.00 -14.30 1.34
C ASN A 187 6.46 -14.67 1.61
N TRP A 188 6.74 -15.96 1.74
CA TRP A 188 8.08 -16.54 1.72
C TRP A 188 8.24 -17.47 0.53
N ARG A 189 9.46 -17.91 0.23
CA ARG A 189 9.71 -18.91 -0.81
C ARG A 189 11.00 -19.65 -0.51
N THR A 190 10.96 -20.97 -0.62
CA THR A 190 12.15 -21.81 -0.43
C THR A 190 13.11 -21.59 -1.59
N TRP A 191 14.37 -21.33 -1.26
CA TRP A 191 15.44 -21.21 -2.23
C TRP A 191 15.79 -22.58 -2.83
N THR A 192 15.61 -22.74 -4.15
CA THR A 192 15.88 -24.00 -4.87
C THR A 192 17.28 -24.08 -5.47
N GLY A 193 18.08 -23.01 -5.35
CA GLY A 193 19.46 -22.96 -5.86
C GLY A 193 19.61 -22.51 -7.30
N MET A 194 18.50 -22.29 -8.01
CA MET A 194 18.52 -21.81 -9.40
C MET A 194 17.75 -20.50 -9.51
N LEU A 195 18.34 -19.54 -10.24
CA LEU A 195 17.70 -18.26 -10.57
C LEU A 195 17.06 -18.32 -11.95
N ASN A 196 15.93 -17.62 -12.10
CA ASN A 196 15.22 -17.45 -13.37
C ASN A 196 14.92 -18.80 -14.08
N SER A 197 14.67 -19.86 -13.31
CA SER A 197 14.46 -21.23 -13.80
C SER A 197 12.99 -21.62 -13.95
N GLY A 198 12.05 -20.75 -13.55
CA GLY A 198 10.62 -20.98 -13.67
C GLY A 198 9.80 -19.92 -12.94
N GLU A 199 8.49 -20.13 -12.85
CA GLU A 199 7.57 -19.23 -12.17
C GLU A 199 7.81 -19.21 -10.65
N ASP A 200 8.09 -20.37 -10.06
CA ASP A 200 8.35 -20.51 -8.62
C ASP A 200 9.83 -20.28 -8.23
N SER A 201 10.68 -19.81 -9.15
CA SER A 201 12.08 -19.52 -8.80
C SER A 201 12.27 -18.10 -8.27
N PHE A 202 13.39 -17.87 -7.61
CA PHE A 202 13.89 -16.51 -7.42
C PHE A 202 14.51 -16.00 -8.73
N GLY A 203 14.53 -14.69 -8.90
CA GLY A 203 14.90 -14.00 -10.15
C GLY A 203 14.36 -12.58 -10.04
N ARG A 204 15.05 -11.49 -10.33
CA ARG A 204 15.11 -10.97 -11.69
C ARG A 204 15.43 -9.49 -11.56
N HIS A 205 16.59 -9.11 -12.09
CA HIS A 205 16.92 -7.74 -12.46
C HIS A 205 17.18 -7.77 -13.99
N THR A 206 16.09 -8.08 -14.70
CA THR A 206 15.95 -8.35 -16.15
C THR A 206 16.83 -9.44 -16.77
N GLY A 207 16.98 -10.59 -16.08
CA GLY A 207 17.28 -11.88 -16.71
C GLY A 207 18.60 -12.56 -16.36
N ASP A 208 19.61 -11.81 -15.92
CA ASP A 208 20.96 -12.36 -15.67
C ASP A 208 21.22 -12.74 -14.20
N GLY A 209 20.22 -12.53 -13.33
CA GLY A 209 20.33 -12.80 -11.89
C GLY A 209 19.23 -12.11 -11.07
N ALA A 210 19.44 -12.02 -9.76
CA ALA A 210 18.56 -11.36 -8.80
C ALA A 210 19.33 -10.63 -7.70
N PHE A 211 18.72 -9.58 -7.13
CA PHE A 211 19.16 -8.99 -5.89
C PHE A 211 18.58 -9.74 -4.68
N PHE A 212 19.42 -9.86 -3.65
CA PHE A 212 19.07 -10.39 -2.35
C PHE A 212 19.44 -9.39 -1.27
N LEU A 213 18.50 -9.15 -0.37
CA LEU A 213 18.73 -8.47 0.89
C LEU A 213 19.32 -9.47 1.88
N MET A 214 20.47 -9.12 2.44
CA MET A 214 21.12 -9.87 3.50
C MET A 214 20.65 -9.37 4.87
N MET A 215 20.75 -10.23 5.90
CA MET A 215 20.35 -9.86 7.26
C MET A 215 21.27 -8.82 7.88
N ASP A 216 22.45 -8.51 7.32
CA ASP A 216 23.30 -7.37 7.69
C ASP A 216 22.85 -6.02 7.06
N GLY A 217 21.74 -6.02 6.32
CA GLY A 217 21.23 -4.84 5.61
C GLY A 217 21.92 -4.56 4.27
N SER A 218 22.95 -5.32 3.90
CA SER A 218 23.55 -5.22 2.58
C SER A 218 22.65 -5.85 1.51
N VAL A 219 22.68 -5.29 0.30
CA VAL A 219 21.98 -5.87 -0.86
C VAL A 219 23.01 -6.36 -1.86
N ARG A 220 22.92 -7.64 -2.21
CA ARG A 220 23.89 -8.34 -3.07
C ARG A 220 23.23 -8.77 -4.37
N PHE A 221 23.93 -8.53 -5.46
CA PHE A 221 23.53 -9.04 -6.77
C PHE A 221 24.10 -10.44 -7.00
N ILE A 222 23.24 -11.41 -7.30
CA ILE A 222 23.62 -12.79 -7.59
C ILE A 222 23.34 -13.09 -9.06
N ALA A 223 24.40 -13.37 -9.82
CA ALA A 223 24.30 -13.78 -11.21
C ALA A 223 23.84 -15.24 -11.33
N ASN A 224 23.08 -15.57 -12.39
CA ASN A 224 22.57 -16.92 -12.66
C ASN A 224 23.68 -17.97 -12.60
N ALA A 225 24.85 -17.68 -13.18
CA ALA A 225 26.00 -18.59 -13.22
C ALA A 225 26.55 -18.97 -11.84
N LYS A 226 26.32 -18.15 -10.80
CA LYS A 226 26.82 -18.39 -9.43
C LYS A 226 25.74 -18.91 -8.47
N SER A 227 24.49 -19.03 -8.93
CA SER A 227 23.35 -19.39 -8.07
C SER A 227 23.51 -20.75 -7.38
N GLY A 228 24.00 -21.76 -8.11
CA GLY A 228 24.17 -23.12 -7.58
C GLY A 228 25.26 -23.26 -6.50
N GLU A 229 26.29 -22.41 -6.52
CA GLU A 229 27.35 -22.41 -5.50
C GLU A 229 26.84 -21.85 -4.16
N LEU A 230 26.01 -20.80 -4.23
CA LEU A 230 25.46 -20.11 -3.05
C LEU A 230 24.41 -20.94 -2.31
N HIS A 231 23.71 -21.85 -2.99
CA HIS A 231 22.75 -22.76 -2.34
C HIS A 231 23.36 -23.51 -1.15
N LYS A 232 24.65 -23.90 -1.23
CA LYS A 232 25.33 -24.62 -0.14
C LYS A 232 25.68 -23.74 1.05
N VAL A 233 25.87 -22.44 0.83
CA VAL A 233 26.26 -21.48 1.88
C VAL A 233 25.03 -20.94 2.59
N TRP A 234 23.96 -20.65 1.83
CA TRP A 234 22.75 -20.01 2.37
C TRP A 234 21.73 -20.96 2.99
N SER A 235 21.94 -22.28 2.86
CA SER A 235 21.11 -23.30 3.51
C SER A 235 21.54 -23.64 4.94
N GLY A 236 22.66 -23.09 5.43
CA GLY A 236 23.36 -23.62 6.59
C GLY A 236 23.25 -22.88 7.93
N GLY A 237 22.57 -21.73 8.02
CA GLY A 237 22.80 -20.78 9.13
C GLY A 237 21.74 -20.68 10.23
N LEU A 238 20.56 -21.28 10.05
CA LEU A 238 19.45 -21.21 11.02
C LEU A 238 18.84 -22.62 11.21
N PRO A 239 18.24 -22.90 12.37
CA PRO A 239 17.42 -24.10 12.56
C PRO A 239 16.34 -24.20 11.49
N SER A 240 16.18 -25.39 10.91
CA SER A 240 15.10 -25.62 9.94
C SER A 240 13.75 -25.63 10.67
N PRO A 241 12.79 -24.79 10.28
CA PRO A 241 11.45 -24.79 10.85
C PRO A 241 10.71 -26.08 10.50
N ALA A 242 9.62 -26.39 11.21
CA ALA A 242 8.82 -27.56 10.90
C ALA A 242 8.20 -27.44 9.49
N PRO A 243 8.00 -28.56 8.76
CA PRO A 243 7.40 -28.53 7.43
C PRO A 243 6.05 -27.80 7.36
N ASP A 244 5.24 -27.90 8.42
CA ASP A 244 3.93 -27.27 8.51
C ASP A 244 4.03 -25.73 8.67
N ASP A 245 5.11 -25.22 9.28
CA ASP A 245 5.31 -23.77 9.49
C ASP A 245 5.74 -23.04 8.22
N VAL A 246 6.33 -23.77 7.27
CA VAL A 246 6.74 -23.26 5.96
C VAL A 246 5.77 -23.62 4.84
N ALA A 247 4.77 -24.45 5.13
CA ALA A 247 3.75 -24.83 4.18
C ALA A 247 2.96 -23.59 3.72
N GLN A 248 2.70 -23.52 2.41
CA GLN A 248 1.92 -22.45 1.82
C GLN A 248 0.58 -22.99 1.32
N PRO A 249 -0.53 -22.30 1.61
CA PRO A 249 -1.81 -22.64 1.01
C PRO A 249 -1.71 -22.51 -0.52
N LYS A 250 -2.28 -23.47 -1.24
CA LYS A 250 -2.48 -23.33 -2.68
C LYS A 250 -3.61 -22.34 -2.91
N ARG A 251 -3.26 -21.09 -3.24
CA ARG A 251 -4.20 -20.05 -3.66
C ARG A 251 -3.66 -19.37 -4.91
N GLU A 252 -4.49 -19.37 -5.95
CA GLU A 252 -4.22 -18.62 -7.18
C GLU A 252 -4.87 -17.24 -7.08
N PHE A 253 -4.13 -16.22 -7.51
CA PHE A 253 -4.62 -14.84 -7.55
C PHE A 253 -4.80 -14.45 -9.01
N GLN A 254 -6.02 -14.06 -9.38
CA GLN A 254 -6.28 -13.56 -10.73
C GLN A 254 -5.71 -12.17 -10.88
N VAL A 255 -4.92 -11.99 -11.94
CA VAL A 255 -4.12 -10.79 -12.17
C VAL A 255 -4.87 -9.82 -13.08
N SER A 256 -5.00 -8.58 -12.64
CA SER A 256 -5.66 -7.47 -13.34
C SER A 256 -4.66 -6.36 -13.66
N HIS A 257 -4.71 -5.87 -14.90
CA HIS A 257 -3.88 -4.74 -15.35
C HIS A 257 -4.52 -3.37 -15.09
N ARG A 258 -5.66 -3.32 -14.38
CA ARG A 258 -6.31 -2.04 -14.05
C ARG A 258 -5.72 -1.50 -12.74
N GLN A 259 -5.28 -0.25 -12.76
CA GLN A 259 -4.64 0.39 -11.60
C GLN A 259 -5.62 1.21 -10.78
N SER A 260 -5.54 1.06 -9.45
CA SER A 260 -6.17 1.99 -8.52
C SER A 260 -5.52 3.36 -8.63
N TYR A 261 -6.31 4.42 -8.57
CA TYR A 261 -5.79 5.79 -8.59
C TYR A 261 -6.52 6.66 -7.57
N PHE A 262 -5.77 7.60 -7.01
CA PHE A 262 -6.35 8.63 -6.15
C PHE A 262 -6.86 9.77 -7.03
N SER A 263 -8.15 10.12 -6.86
CA SER A 263 -8.68 11.40 -7.31
C SER A 263 -8.96 12.26 -6.08
N ARG A 264 -8.54 13.53 -6.14
CA ARG A 264 -8.86 14.50 -5.10
C ARG A 264 -10.00 15.36 -5.59
N GLU A 265 -11.18 15.18 -5.01
CA GLU A 265 -12.40 15.88 -5.37
C GLU A 265 -12.71 16.95 -4.32
N ARG A 266 -13.24 18.10 -4.77
CA ARG A 266 -13.67 19.18 -3.86
C ARG A 266 -15.16 19.03 -3.57
N LEU A 267 -15.54 19.15 -2.29
CA LEU A 267 -16.94 19.08 -1.88
C LEU A 267 -17.66 20.41 -1.90
N GLN A 268 -16.98 21.42 -1.35
CA GLN A 268 -17.65 22.63 -0.90
C GLN A 268 -18.01 23.53 -2.07
N SER A 269 -19.31 23.82 -2.18
CA SER A 269 -19.87 24.75 -3.15
C SER A 269 -20.80 25.74 -2.42
N PRO A 270 -20.62 27.07 -2.58
CA PRO A 270 -19.63 27.73 -3.42
C PRO A 270 -18.22 27.63 -2.84
N THR A 271 -17.23 27.63 -3.73
CA THR A 271 -15.81 27.58 -3.39
C THR A 271 -15.47 28.67 -2.37
N PRO A 272 -14.96 28.33 -1.17
CA PRO A 272 -14.49 29.31 -0.22
C PRO A 272 -13.41 30.21 -0.85
N PRO A 273 -13.30 31.50 -0.45
CA PRO A 273 -12.39 32.47 -1.05
C PRO A 273 -10.88 32.17 -0.87
N HIS A 274 -10.54 31.11 -0.12
CA HIS A 274 -9.18 30.60 0.11
C HIS A 274 -9.16 29.07 -0.09
N ASP A 275 -7.99 28.45 -0.29
CA ASP A 275 -7.83 26.97 -0.38
C ASP A 275 -8.32 26.20 0.86
N CYS A 276 -8.83 26.93 1.85
CA CYS A 276 -9.57 26.50 3.02
C CYS A 276 -10.89 25.81 2.64
N GLY A 277 -10.86 24.53 2.33
CA GLY A 277 -12.06 23.73 2.22
C GLY A 277 -11.83 22.25 2.42
N PHE A 278 -12.91 21.49 2.58
CA PHE A 278 -12.84 20.04 2.65
C PHE A 278 -12.63 19.45 1.27
N TRP A 279 -11.64 18.57 1.18
CA TRP A 279 -11.40 17.73 0.03
C TRP A 279 -11.74 16.29 0.40
N PHE A 280 -12.24 15.55 -0.57
CA PHE A 280 -12.20 14.10 -0.50
C PHE A 280 -11.01 13.61 -1.31
N THR A 281 -10.23 12.74 -0.69
CA THR A 281 -9.35 11.85 -1.41
C THR A 281 -10.14 10.57 -1.65
N LEU A 282 -10.57 10.37 -2.89
CA LEU A 282 -11.24 9.15 -3.34
C LEU A 282 -10.20 8.24 -3.99
N MET A 283 -9.94 7.11 -3.36
CA MET A 283 -9.20 6.05 -3.99
C MET A 283 -10.17 5.22 -4.82
N ARG A 284 -10.10 5.40 -6.14
CA ARG A 284 -10.94 4.66 -7.08
C ARG A 284 -10.30 3.32 -7.40
N SER A 285 -11.00 2.24 -7.07
CA SER A 285 -10.57 0.90 -7.41
C SER A 285 -11.23 0.49 -8.71
N PRO A 286 -10.49 0.19 -9.79
CA PRO A 286 -11.08 -0.18 -11.08
C PRO A 286 -11.64 -1.62 -11.11
N VAL A 287 -11.70 -2.26 -9.94
CA VAL A 287 -12.06 -3.67 -9.73
C VAL A 287 -13.08 -3.77 -8.60
N ASP A 288 -13.71 -4.93 -8.45
CA ASP A 288 -14.89 -5.14 -7.58
C ASP A 288 -14.64 -4.88 -6.08
N SER A 289 -13.42 -4.55 -5.67
CA SER A 289 -13.05 -4.26 -4.28
C SER A 289 -13.63 -2.97 -3.73
N GLY A 290 -14.24 -2.14 -4.59
CA GLY A 290 -14.97 -0.92 -4.23
C GLY A 290 -14.06 0.28 -3.97
N ASP A 291 -14.65 1.47 -4.02
CA ASP A 291 -13.92 2.72 -3.78
C ASP A 291 -13.69 2.94 -2.29
N VAL A 292 -12.58 3.60 -1.94
CA VAL A 292 -12.31 4.06 -0.58
C VAL A 292 -12.31 5.58 -0.55
N ALA A 293 -13.20 6.16 0.24
CA ALA A 293 -13.32 7.61 0.41
C ALA A 293 -12.71 8.04 1.75
N MET A 294 -11.88 9.08 1.72
CA MET A 294 -11.31 9.70 2.92
C MET A 294 -11.48 11.21 2.86
N VAL A 295 -12.01 11.85 3.92
CA VAL A 295 -11.98 13.31 4.04
C VAL A 295 -10.57 13.76 4.39
N ASP A 296 -10.03 14.67 3.59
CA ASP A 296 -8.79 15.39 3.85
C ASP A 296 -9.09 16.89 3.91
N GLY A 297 -9.02 17.48 5.10
CA GLY A 297 -9.20 18.92 5.31
C GLY A 297 -7.86 19.64 5.38
N ASP A 298 -7.75 20.85 4.82
CA ASP A 298 -6.62 21.72 5.14
C ASP A 298 -6.85 22.42 6.49
N TRP A 299 -6.33 21.81 7.55
CA TRP A 299 -6.51 22.24 8.94
C TRP A 299 -5.81 23.58 9.29
N LYS A 300 -5.11 24.20 8.33
CA LYS A 300 -4.34 25.44 8.53
C LYS A 300 -5.17 26.72 8.41
N CYS A 301 -6.48 26.62 8.27
CA CYS A 301 -7.32 27.79 8.03
C CYS A 301 -8.18 28.18 9.23
N ASP A 302 -8.07 29.46 9.62
CA ASP A 302 -8.84 30.06 10.71
C ASP A 302 -10.34 30.23 10.37
N SER A 303 -10.75 30.02 9.12
CA SER A 303 -12.13 30.12 8.64
C SER A 303 -12.77 28.74 8.42
N TRP A 304 -12.78 27.90 9.46
CA TRP A 304 -13.44 26.60 9.43
C TRP A 304 -14.94 26.78 9.16
N GLN A 305 -15.44 26.15 8.09
CA GLN A 305 -16.87 26.02 7.81
C GLN A 305 -17.23 24.55 7.98
N PRO A 306 -18.28 24.17 8.73
CA PRO A 306 -18.71 22.78 8.84
C PRO A 306 -19.11 22.19 7.48
N ILE A 307 -18.99 20.87 7.33
CA ILE A 307 -19.56 20.18 6.17
C ILE A 307 -21.08 20.37 6.20
N THR A 308 -21.66 20.81 5.08
CA THR A 308 -23.10 21.04 4.98
C THR A 308 -23.83 19.83 4.40
N GLY A 309 -25.15 19.78 4.56
CA GLY A 309 -25.98 18.74 3.94
C GLY A 309 -25.93 18.75 2.40
N GLU A 310 -25.57 19.87 1.77
CA GLU A 310 -25.40 19.96 0.31
C GLU A 310 -24.07 19.38 -0.15
N ASP A 311 -23.00 19.59 0.63
CA ASP A 311 -21.68 19.00 0.39
C ASP A 311 -21.74 17.47 0.40
N LEU A 312 -22.49 16.90 1.34
CA LEU A 312 -22.67 15.46 1.48
C LEU A 312 -23.61 14.86 0.40
N LYS A 313 -24.53 15.64 -0.18
CA LYS A 313 -25.28 15.22 -1.38
C LYS A 313 -24.39 15.16 -2.61
N ASN A 314 -23.48 16.14 -2.77
CA ASN A 314 -22.50 16.12 -3.86
C ASN A 314 -21.57 14.90 -3.75
N LEU A 315 -21.16 14.58 -2.52
CA LEU A 315 -20.42 13.35 -2.23
C LEU A 315 -21.19 12.11 -2.66
N GLN A 316 -22.47 11.96 -2.27
CA GLN A 316 -23.30 10.80 -2.62
C GLN A 316 -23.42 10.61 -4.14
N GLN A 317 -23.52 11.70 -4.90
CA GLN A 317 -23.57 11.65 -6.37
C GLN A 317 -22.24 11.21 -6.99
N GLN A 318 -21.11 11.53 -6.34
CA GLN A 318 -19.78 11.19 -6.82
C GLN A 318 -19.28 9.81 -6.36
N CYS A 319 -19.84 9.29 -5.25
CA CYS A 319 -19.32 8.14 -4.50
C CYS A 319 -20.36 7.00 -4.38
N THR A 320 -20.85 6.47 -5.51
CA THR A 320 -21.88 5.43 -5.53
C THR A 320 -21.38 4.02 -5.21
N ASP A 321 -20.06 3.79 -5.30
CA ASP A 321 -19.42 2.47 -5.08
C ASP A 321 -18.45 2.46 -3.89
N VAL A 322 -18.60 3.40 -2.95
CA VAL A 322 -17.73 3.48 -1.78
C VAL A 322 -18.06 2.36 -0.79
N ARG A 323 -17.07 1.51 -0.51
CA ARG A 323 -17.16 0.44 0.50
C ARG A 323 -16.53 0.80 1.83
N THR A 324 -15.46 1.59 1.80
CA THR A 324 -14.78 2.07 3.01
C THR A 324 -14.83 3.58 3.05
N PHE A 325 -15.30 4.13 4.17
CA PHE A 325 -15.39 5.56 4.37
C PHE A 325 -14.63 5.96 5.63
N VAL A 326 -13.67 6.87 5.48
CA VAL A 326 -12.84 7.40 6.57
C VAL A 326 -13.14 8.88 6.83
N LEU A 327 -13.67 9.16 8.02
CA LEU A 327 -14.04 10.48 8.52
C LEU A 327 -13.22 10.87 9.76
N PRO A 328 -12.23 11.76 9.61
CA PRO A 328 -11.47 12.31 10.73
C PRO A 328 -12.18 13.39 11.53
N ILE A 329 -13.50 13.42 11.43
CA ILE A 329 -14.37 14.39 12.07
C ILE A 329 -15.52 13.70 12.78
N GLY A 330 -16.21 14.44 13.65
CA GLY A 330 -17.43 13.97 14.29
C GLY A 330 -18.57 13.82 13.30
N VAL A 331 -19.44 12.83 13.54
CA VAL A 331 -20.67 12.60 12.78
C VAL A 331 -21.84 13.23 13.52
N ASP A 332 -22.36 14.31 12.92
CA ASP A 332 -23.66 14.87 13.28
C ASP A 332 -24.81 14.02 12.70
N PRO A 333 -26.06 14.23 13.17
CA PRO A 333 -27.21 13.44 12.72
C PRO A 333 -27.47 13.53 11.20
N SER A 334 -27.28 14.71 10.61
CA SER A 334 -27.48 14.89 9.16
C SER A 334 -26.48 14.07 8.35
N MET A 335 -25.23 13.98 8.81
CA MET A 335 -24.21 13.15 8.19
C MET A 335 -24.48 11.66 8.41
N GLY A 336 -24.95 11.28 9.60
CA GLY A 336 -25.41 9.92 9.91
C GLY A 336 -26.45 9.41 8.92
N HIS A 337 -27.52 10.18 8.69
CA HIS A 337 -28.58 9.86 7.73
C HIS A 337 -28.04 9.59 6.32
N MET A 338 -27.13 10.45 5.82
CA MET A 338 -26.58 10.27 4.46
C MET A 338 -25.61 9.10 4.34
N LEU A 339 -24.76 8.87 5.35
CA LEU A 339 -23.87 7.71 5.34
C LEU A 339 -24.66 6.39 5.32
N ALA A 340 -25.82 6.34 5.98
CA ALA A 340 -26.70 5.19 5.97
C ALA A 340 -27.38 4.94 4.60
N GLU A 341 -27.47 5.96 3.72
CA GLU A 341 -28.00 5.83 2.36
C GLU A 341 -26.96 5.31 1.34
N LEU A 342 -25.68 5.19 1.72
CA LEU A 342 -24.65 4.66 0.82
C LEU A 342 -24.86 3.15 0.58
N PRO A 343 -25.16 2.72 -0.66
CA PRO A 343 -25.70 1.38 -0.93
C PRO A 343 -24.69 0.25 -0.80
N ARG A 344 -23.39 0.56 -0.66
CA ARG A 344 -22.29 -0.41 -0.58
C ARG A 344 -21.35 -0.14 0.58
N LEU A 345 -21.71 0.75 1.51
CA LEU A 345 -20.87 1.07 2.65
C LEU A 345 -20.75 -0.14 3.57
N GLU A 346 -19.55 -0.72 3.63
CA GLU A 346 -19.20 -1.89 4.44
C GLU A 346 -18.45 -1.51 5.72
N THR A 347 -17.58 -0.50 5.64
CA THR A 347 -16.69 -0.07 6.71
C THR A 347 -16.76 1.45 6.90
N LEU A 348 -16.98 1.90 8.13
CA LEU A 348 -17.04 3.31 8.49
C LEU A 348 -16.08 3.61 9.64
N TRP A 349 -15.20 4.59 9.42
CA TRP A 349 -14.27 5.10 10.43
C TRP A 349 -14.62 6.54 10.75
N VAL A 350 -14.85 6.86 12.02
CA VAL A 350 -15.30 8.19 12.45
C VAL A 350 -14.52 8.67 13.67
N ALA A 351 -14.30 9.98 13.79
CA ALA A 351 -13.63 10.53 14.96
C ALA A 351 -14.55 10.50 16.19
N SER A 352 -15.83 10.83 16.03
CA SER A 352 -16.83 10.77 17.10
C SER A 352 -18.23 10.70 16.51
N ILE A 353 -19.23 10.41 17.34
CA ILE A 353 -20.64 10.44 16.97
C ILE A 353 -21.33 11.40 17.95
N GLU A 354 -21.98 12.46 17.45
CA GLU A 354 -22.62 13.47 18.30
C GLU A 354 -23.91 12.94 18.95
N SER A 355 -24.66 12.13 18.22
CA SER A 355 -25.94 11.55 18.64
C SER A 355 -25.99 10.06 18.34
N VAL A 356 -25.60 9.25 19.33
CA VAL A 356 -25.60 7.78 19.19
C VAL A 356 -27.00 7.24 18.91
N HIS A 357 -28.03 7.84 19.50
CA HIS A 357 -29.40 7.38 19.31
C HIS A 357 -29.88 7.54 17.86
N GLU A 358 -29.63 8.69 17.24
CA GLU A 358 -30.01 8.94 15.85
C GLU A 358 -29.16 8.09 14.91
N PHE A 359 -27.84 8.00 15.16
CA PHE A 359 -26.96 7.14 14.38
C PHE A 359 -27.43 5.67 14.38
N VAL A 360 -27.82 5.13 15.53
CA VAL A 360 -28.41 3.77 15.60
C VAL A 360 -29.70 3.69 14.78
N ASN A 361 -30.56 4.70 14.84
CA ASN A 361 -31.82 4.71 14.08
C ASN A 361 -31.61 4.71 12.56
N ASP A 362 -30.52 5.31 12.09
CA ASP A 362 -30.18 5.36 10.67
C ASP A 362 -29.64 4.02 10.20
N PHE A 363 -28.67 3.48 10.93
CA PHE A 363 -27.96 2.27 10.52
C PHE A 363 -28.67 0.96 10.90
N LYS A 364 -29.70 0.97 11.76
CA LYS A 364 -30.42 -0.27 12.15
C LYS A 364 -31.05 -1.02 10.98
N ASN A 365 -31.38 -0.31 9.90
CA ASN A 365 -32.02 -0.88 8.71
C ASN A 365 -31.02 -1.11 7.56
N THR A 366 -29.78 -0.67 7.71
CA THR A 366 -28.74 -0.82 6.70
C THR A 366 -28.14 -2.22 6.81
N SER A 367 -28.24 -3.01 5.75
CA SER A 367 -27.72 -4.39 5.72
C SER A 367 -26.25 -4.50 5.28
N THR A 368 -25.63 -3.38 4.89
CA THR A 368 -24.30 -3.38 4.27
C THR A 368 -23.18 -3.06 5.27
N LEU A 369 -23.45 -2.21 6.27
CA LEU A 369 -22.44 -1.83 7.25
C LEU A 369 -22.09 -3.04 8.12
N SER A 370 -20.81 -3.40 8.14
CA SER A 370 -20.28 -4.54 8.88
C SER A 370 -19.28 -4.12 9.95
N GLU A 371 -18.55 -3.02 9.73
CA GLU A 371 -17.46 -2.56 10.60
C GLU A 371 -17.63 -1.05 10.90
N LEU A 372 -17.59 -0.69 12.18
CA LEU A 372 -17.64 0.69 12.67
C LEU A 372 -16.48 0.94 13.64
N LEU A 373 -15.59 1.85 13.28
CA LEU A 373 -14.44 2.25 14.08
C LEU A 373 -14.60 3.69 14.56
N ILE A 374 -14.49 3.89 15.88
CA ILE A 374 -14.72 5.19 16.51
C ILE A 374 -13.49 5.58 17.33
N ASN A 375 -13.03 6.82 17.15
CA ASN A 375 -11.89 7.35 17.88
C ASN A 375 -12.28 7.92 19.25
N ARG A 376 -12.22 7.08 20.29
CA ARG A 376 -12.62 7.39 21.67
C ARG A 376 -14.14 7.58 21.79
N ILE A 377 -14.77 6.58 22.38
CA ILE A 377 -16.18 6.59 22.75
C ILE A 377 -16.33 6.21 24.22
N ASP A 378 -17.30 6.79 24.91
CA ASP A 378 -17.57 6.39 26.28
C ASP A 378 -18.17 4.97 26.36
N ALA A 379 -18.08 4.37 27.54
CA ALA A 379 -18.49 2.98 27.72
C ALA A 379 -20.01 2.78 27.61
N ASP A 380 -20.82 3.81 27.89
CA ASP A 380 -22.29 3.73 27.79
C ASP A 380 -22.75 3.82 26.35
N ASP A 381 -22.20 4.77 25.59
CA ASP A 381 -22.42 4.96 24.17
C ASP A 381 -21.92 3.77 23.35
N LEU A 382 -20.75 3.21 23.69
CA LEU A 382 -20.27 1.96 23.08
C LEU A 382 -21.23 0.80 23.32
N ARG A 383 -21.78 0.69 24.54
CA ARG A 383 -22.81 -0.33 24.86
C ARG A 383 -24.10 -0.09 24.08
N HIS A 384 -24.50 1.18 23.91
CA HIS A 384 -25.69 1.55 23.17
C HIS A 384 -25.54 1.18 21.68
N LEU A 385 -24.42 1.52 21.05
CA LEU A 385 -24.13 1.15 19.66
C LEU A 385 -24.13 -0.37 19.47
N ARG A 386 -23.43 -1.12 20.32
CA ARG A 386 -23.38 -2.59 20.23
C ARG A 386 -24.74 -3.27 20.40
N ARG A 387 -25.64 -2.66 21.19
CA ARG A 387 -27.02 -3.15 21.35
C ARG A 387 -27.91 -2.76 20.17
N GLY A 388 -27.73 -1.55 19.65
CA GLY A 388 -28.52 -0.99 18.56
C GLY A 388 -28.16 -1.56 17.19
N LEU A 389 -26.90 -1.96 17.01
CA LEU A 389 -26.32 -2.47 15.76
C LEU A 389 -25.67 -3.84 16.01
N PRO A 390 -26.45 -4.90 16.30
CA PRO A 390 -25.91 -6.19 16.73
C PRO A 390 -25.14 -6.93 15.64
N LEU A 391 -25.32 -6.57 14.38
CA LEU A 391 -24.61 -7.15 13.23
C LEU A 391 -23.35 -6.36 12.85
N VAL A 392 -23.15 -5.19 13.44
CA VAL A 392 -21.99 -4.33 13.15
C VAL A 392 -20.94 -4.55 14.22
N ASN A 393 -19.71 -4.83 13.80
CA ASN A 393 -18.60 -4.88 14.72
C ASN A 393 -18.15 -3.46 15.09
N VAL A 394 -18.49 -3.04 16.32
CA VAL A 394 -18.16 -1.70 16.83
C VAL A 394 -16.91 -1.74 17.70
N THR A 395 -15.87 -1.06 17.22
CA THR A 395 -14.54 -1.03 17.84
C THR A 395 -14.18 0.39 18.29
N ASP A 396 -13.84 0.54 19.57
CA ASP A 396 -13.19 1.75 20.09
C ASP A 396 -11.70 1.66 19.82
N ARG A 397 -11.18 2.54 18.96
CA ARG A 397 -9.77 2.55 18.59
C ARG A 397 -9.23 3.98 18.61
N ARG A 398 -8.27 4.23 19.52
CA ARG A 398 -7.59 5.53 19.57
C ARG A 398 -6.77 5.76 18.32
N TRP A 399 -7.00 6.89 17.68
CA TRP A 399 -6.10 7.42 16.67
C TRP A 399 -4.85 7.95 17.37
N PRO A 400 -3.63 7.74 16.84
CA PRO A 400 -2.46 8.32 17.47
C PRO A 400 -2.48 9.83 17.31
N ALA A 401 -2.06 10.49 18.38
CA ALA A 401 -2.09 11.94 18.55
C ALA A 401 -1.23 12.73 17.54
N ARG A 402 -0.56 12.08 16.58
CA ARG A 402 0.42 12.71 15.67
C ARG A 402 -0.14 13.14 14.31
N GLN A 403 -1.36 12.74 13.94
CA GLN A 403 -1.99 13.18 12.70
C GLN A 403 -2.83 14.45 12.85
N PHE A 404 -3.29 14.72 14.08
CA PHE A 404 -4.02 15.93 14.42
C PHE A 404 -3.15 16.73 15.36
N SER A 405 -2.09 17.36 14.84
CA SER A 405 -1.45 18.45 15.55
C SER A 405 -2.57 19.40 16.01
N HIS A 406 -2.71 19.47 17.33
CA HIS A 406 -3.73 20.15 18.13
C HIS A 406 -4.55 21.25 17.42
N PRO A 407 -5.86 21.40 17.71
CA PRO A 407 -6.45 22.73 17.58
C PRO A 407 -5.54 23.68 18.36
N PRO A 408 -5.11 24.84 17.81
CA PRO A 408 -4.30 25.77 18.57
C PRO A 408 -5.05 26.03 19.88
N GLN A 409 -4.43 25.65 21.00
CA GLN A 409 -4.93 26.06 22.30
C GLN A 409 -5.07 27.58 22.20
N HIS A 410 -6.28 28.09 22.40
CA HIS A 410 -6.53 29.52 22.47
C HIS A 410 -5.38 30.15 23.25
N PRO A 411 -4.65 31.15 22.71
CA PRO A 411 -3.80 31.94 23.55
C PRO A 411 -4.74 32.56 24.58
N SER A 412 -4.64 32.10 25.82
CA SER A 412 -5.19 32.81 26.97
C SER A 412 -4.69 34.24 26.84
N ASN A 413 -5.66 35.15 26.62
CA ASN A 413 -5.46 36.59 26.52
C ASN A 413 -4.46 37.08 27.57
N PRO A 414 -3.55 38.02 27.23
CA PRO A 414 -2.88 38.82 28.24
C PRO A 414 -3.86 39.73 29.00
#